data_AF-A0A936U357-F1
#
_entry.id   AF-A0A936U357-F1
#
_cell.length_a   1.000
_cell.length_b   1.000
_cell.length_c   1.000
_cell.angle_alpha   90.00
_cell.angle_beta   90.00
_cell.angle_gamma   90.00
#
_symmetry.space_group_name_H-M   'P 1'
#
loop_
_entity.id
_entity.type
_entity.pdbx_description
1 polymer ?
#
loop_
_entity_poly.entity_id
_entity_poly.type
_entity_poly.pdbx_seq_one_letter_code
_entity_poly.pdbx_strand_id
1 'polypeptide(L)'
;MKALTLFLLLSFPSVTIAQVAISTDGSLPDNSAMLHIKSTTKGLLIPSMTNTQRNAIVSPAEGLIIYNTTTNEINVRQNGAWMFLLTNDYWVGGGSGWMFNIGDNIGINTAGPIERLDVNGNIRTTGSVNIDNTSAILQFKSGGVNTGFVQLSGDNLRLGTNSGNTTGDVVFRMNGTDRIFVDELGRVGLNESNPASRLHVNGDANITGDISLSNNGEVQSSATGSYSLIPLCYGTVDTDGTIMSGTPNFTVTKLGTGDIRIEVPGSSNSTTVLVTCITAQRIASASLAGPNNNIYIAVINALTGSIGDAAFSFVAYNQ
;
A
#
# COMPACT_ATOMS: atom_id res chain seq x y z
N MET A 1 100.80 -58.51 17.49
CA MET A 1 99.46 -58.33 18.09
C MET A 1 98.63 -57.48 17.15
N LYS A 2 97.40 -57.91 16.87
CA LYS A 2 96.45 -57.36 15.91
C LYS A 2 95.94 -55.99 16.39
N ALA A 3 95.84 -54.99 15.50
CA ALA A 3 94.99 -53.82 15.71
C ALA A 3 93.75 -53.99 14.82
N LEU A 4 92.61 -54.19 15.47
CA LEU A 4 91.28 -54.31 14.87
C LEU A 4 90.65 -52.92 14.94
N THR A 5 90.45 -52.24 13.81
CA THR A 5 89.70 -50.97 13.79
C THR A 5 88.28 -51.22 13.30
N LEU A 6 87.36 -50.90 14.21
CA LEU A 6 85.92 -51.09 14.20
C LEU A 6 85.23 -50.22 13.13
N PHE A 7 84.44 -50.83 12.25
CA PHE A 7 83.58 -50.13 11.29
C PHE A 7 82.21 -49.88 11.96
N LEU A 8 81.95 -48.66 12.43
CA LEU A 8 80.69 -48.27 13.05
C LEU A 8 79.66 -47.95 11.96
N LEU A 9 78.81 -48.92 11.60
CA LEU A 9 77.62 -48.68 10.78
C LEU A 9 76.55 -47.99 11.66
N LEU A 10 76.37 -46.67 11.52
CA LEU A 10 75.20 -45.97 12.04
C LEU A 10 73.96 -46.35 11.22
N SER A 11 73.13 -47.25 11.74
CA SER A 11 71.78 -47.48 11.21
C SER A 11 70.84 -46.40 11.72
N PHE A 12 70.45 -45.45 10.87
CA PHE A 12 69.32 -44.55 11.14
C PHE A 12 68.02 -45.37 11.07
N PRO A 13 67.15 -45.36 12.09
CA PRO A 13 65.81 -45.91 11.91
C PRO A 13 65.04 -44.98 10.98
N SER A 14 64.82 -45.40 9.73
CA SER A 14 63.83 -44.77 8.87
C SER A 14 62.45 -45.10 9.42
N VAL A 15 61.74 -44.09 9.92
CA VAL A 15 60.32 -44.22 10.26
C VAL A 15 59.57 -44.39 8.94
N THR A 16 59.22 -45.62 8.60
CA THR A 16 58.32 -45.89 7.49
C THR A 16 56.90 -45.57 7.93
N ILE A 17 56.31 -44.48 7.40
CA ILE A 17 54.87 -44.24 7.56
C ILE A 17 54.16 -45.28 6.68
N ALA A 18 53.52 -46.26 7.31
CA ALA A 18 52.67 -47.23 6.61
C ALA A 18 51.27 -46.64 6.43
N GLN A 19 51.09 -45.83 5.40
CA GLN A 19 49.77 -45.38 4.92
C GLN A 19 49.28 -46.34 3.84
N VAL A 20 47.99 -46.71 3.89
CA VAL A 20 47.41 -47.68 2.94
C VAL A 20 46.89 -46.94 1.72
N ALA A 21 47.63 -47.05 0.61
CA ALA A 21 47.13 -46.70 -0.71
C ALA A 21 46.59 -47.94 -1.43
N ILE A 22 45.41 -47.80 -2.04
CA ILE A 22 44.87 -48.76 -2.99
C ILE A 22 44.73 -48.03 -4.33
N SER A 23 45.73 -48.21 -5.19
CA SER A 23 45.78 -47.57 -6.51
C SER A 23 46.35 -48.52 -7.56
N THR A 24 46.06 -48.25 -8.83
CA THR A 24 46.59 -49.02 -9.97
C THR A 24 47.75 -48.31 -10.68
N ASP A 25 48.08 -47.09 -10.26
CA ASP A 25 49.09 -46.22 -10.90
C ASP A 25 50.33 -45.98 -10.03
N GLY A 26 50.39 -46.56 -8.82
CA GLY A 26 51.51 -46.39 -7.89
C GLY A 26 51.61 -44.99 -7.30
N SER A 27 50.57 -44.16 -7.41
CA SER A 27 50.55 -42.84 -6.77
C SER A 27 50.69 -42.94 -5.25
N LEU A 28 51.39 -41.97 -4.66
CA LEU A 28 51.55 -41.88 -3.21
C LEU A 28 50.18 -41.59 -2.54
N PRO A 29 49.88 -42.23 -1.41
CA PRO A 29 48.71 -41.88 -0.60
C PRO A 29 48.77 -40.41 -0.14
N ASP A 30 47.60 -39.82 0.10
CA ASP A 30 47.49 -38.46 0.58
C ASP A 30 47.93 -38.42 2.05
N ASN A 31 48.76 -37.45 2.43
CA ASN A 31 49.33 -37.38 3.78
C ASN A 31 48.27 -37.23 4.89
N SER A 32 47.05 -36.81 4.55
CA SER A 32 45.93 -36.69 5.50
C SER A 32 45.08 -37.96 5.60
N ALA A 33 45.27 -38.95 4.73
CA ALA A 33 44.42 -40.13 4.62
C ALA A 33 45.08 -41.40 5.16
N MET A 34 44.43 -42.05 6.12
CA MET A 34 44.83 -43.40 6.55
C MET A 34 44.52 -44.47 5.48
N LEU A 35 43.50 -44.23 4.65
CA LEU A 35 43.12 -45.04 3.49
C LEU A 35 42.87 -44.13 2.29
N HIS A 36 43.71 -44.22 1.26
CA HIS A 36 43.54 -43.51 -0.01
C HIS A 36 43.23 -44.53 -1.12
N ILE A 37 42.02 -44.48 -1.67
CA ILE A 37 41.61 -45.29 -2.82
C ILE A 37 41.62 -44.40 -4.06
N LYS A 38 42.45 -44.72 -5.06
CA LYS A 38 42.51 -43.98 -6.32
C LYS A 38 42.23 -44.90 -7.49
N SER A 39 41.15 -44.62 -8.21
CA SER A 39 40.82 -45.26 -9.48
C SER A 39 39.94 -44.31 -10.31
N THR A 40 40.11 -44.34 -11.63
CA THR A 40 39.24 -43.61 -12.57
C THR A 40 38.10 -44.48 -13.11
N THR A 41 38.13 -45.80 -12.84
CA THR A 41 37.18 -46.78 -13.40
C THR A 41 36.49 -47.64 -12.34
N LYS A 42 36.91 -47.57 -11.08
CA LYS A 42 36.35 -48.32 -9.95
C LYS A 42 36.09 -47.39 -8.77
N GLY A 43 35.15 -47.76 -7.90
CA GLY A 43 34.85 -47.04 -6.66
C GLY A 43 35.01 -47.93 -5.43
N LEU A 44 34.69 -47.37 -4.26
CA LEU A 44 34.54 -48.12 -3.01
C LEU A 44 33.10 -48.63 -2.91
N LEU A 45 32.92 -49.95 -2.90
CA LEU A 45 31.64 -50.55 -2.51
C LEU A 45 31.64 -50.79 -1.00
N ILE A 46 30.88 -49.97 -0.27
CA ILE A 46 30.65 -50.13 1.16
C ILE A 46 29.63 -51.26 1.42
N PRO A 47 29.56 -51.83 2.65
CA PRO A 47 28.60 -52.87 2.97
C PRO A 47 27.18 -52.48 2.57
N SER A 48 26.56 -53.30 1.73
CA SER A 48 25.23 -53.06 1.16
C SER A 48 24.21 -53.98 1.81
N MET A 49 23.11 -53.44 2.33
CA MET A 49 22.12 -54.22 3.09
C MET A 49 20.74 -53.55 3.11
N THR A 50 19.71 -54.31 3.47
CA THR A 50 18.33 -53.80 3.65
C THR A 50 18.14 -53.07 4.98
N ASN A 51 17.02 -52.35 5.14
CA ASN A 51 16.59 -51.74 6.41
C ASN A 51 16.62 -52.73 7.57
N THR A 52 16.09 -53.93 7.36
CA THR A 52 16.01 -54.99 8.38
C THR A 52 17.41 -55.43 8.83
N GLN A 53 18.31 -55.65 7.87
CA GLN A 53 19.69 -56.06 8.16
C GLN A 53 20.49 -54.96 8.85
N ARG A 54 20.34 -53.70 8.41
CA ARG A 54 20.96 -52.53 9.04
C ARG A 54 20.51 -52.37 10.50
N ASN A 55 19.21 -52.51 10.75
CA ASN A 55 18.64 -52.40 12.09
C ASN A 55 19.00 -53.59 13.00
N ALA A 56 19.42 -54.72 12.43
CA ALA A 56 19.88 -55.90 13.16
C ALA A 56 21.36 -55.80 13.59
N ILE A 57 22.11 -54.77 13.16
CA ILE A 57 23.47 -54.54 13.64
C ILE A 57 23.40 -54.20 15.13
N VAL A 58 23.97 -55.06 15.97
CA VAL A 58 24.03 -54.86 17.42
C VAL A 58 25.12 -53.83 17.74
N SER A 59 24.77 -52.77 18.46
CA SER A 59 25.67 -51.69 18.88
C SER A 59 26.54 -51.13 17.73
N PRO A 60 25.93 -50.61 16.63
CA PRO A 60 26.69 -50.07 15.51
C PRO A 60 27.55 -48.89 15.97
N ALA A 61 28.82 -48.88 15.57
CA ALA A 61 29.75 -47.81 15.89
C ALA A 61 29.34 -46.49 15.22
N GLU A 62 29.53 -45.39 15.93
CA GLU A 62 29.38 -44.04 15.37
C GLU A 62 30.37 -43.84 14.21
N GLY A 63 29.91 -43.25 13.11
CA GLY A 63 30.65 -43.12 11.85
C GLY A 63 30.59 -44.33 10.92
N LEU A 64 29.90 -45.42 11.28
CA LEU A 64 29.72 -46.59 10.42
C LEU A 64 28.92 -46.21 9.16
N ILE A 65 29.49 -46.46 7.97
CA ILE A 65 28.88 -46.13 6.67
C ILE A 65 28.43 -47.42 5.96
N ILE A 66 27.18 -47.46 5.51
CA ILE A 66 26.60 -48.56 4.73
C ILE A 66 25.78 -48.03 3.55
N TYR A 67 25.55 -48.84 2.54
CA TYR A 67 24.57 -48.56 1.49
C TYR A 67 23.28 -49.33 1.77
N ASN A 68 22.16 -48.62 1.87
CA ASN A 68 20.87 -49.21 2.17
C ASN A 68 20.11 -49.52 0.88
N THR A 69 19.94 -50.79 0.55
CA THR A 69 19.28 -51.23 -0.68
C THR A 69 17.76 -51.13 -0.62
N THR A 70 17.17 -50.90 0.56
CA THR A 70 15.74 -50.65 0.70
C THR A 70 15.39 -49.20 0.35
N THR A 71 16.22 -48.24 0.77
CA THR A 71 16.00 -46.82 0.49
C THR A 71 16.83 -46.27 -0.68
N ASN A 72 17.78 -47.07 -1.19
CA ASN A 72 18.76 -46.70 -2.22
C ASN A 72 19.65 -45.51 -1.83
N GLU A 73 20.08 -45.46 -0.57
CA GLU A 73 20.83 -44.34 -0.01
C GLU A 73 22.04 -44.81 0.80
N ILE A 74 23.07 -43.97 0.88
CA ILE A 74 24.15 -44.15 1.85
C ILE A 74 23.62 -43.77 3.24
N ASN A 75 23.76 -44.66 4.22
CA ASN A 75 23.45 -44.39 5.61
C ASN A 75 24.74 -44.33 6.44
N VAL A 76 24.79 -43.38 7.38
CA VAL A 76 25.85 -43.28 8.38
C VAL A 76 25.26 -43.37 9.78
N ARG A 77 25.94 -44.07 10.68
CA ARG A 77 25.57 -44.09 12.10
C ARG A 77 26.03 -42.79 12.75
N GLN A 78 25.11 -42.00 13.28
CA GLN A 78 25.41 -40.75 13.99
C GLN A 78 24.47 -40.54 15.18
N ASN A 79 25.00 -40.14 16.33
CA ASN A 79 24.26 -39.79 17.55
C ASN A 79 23.22 -40.85 17.96
N GLY A 80 23.54 -42.13 17.84
CA GLY A 80 22.60 -43.20 18.21
C GLY A 80 21.48 -43.46 17.19
N ALA A 81 21.52 -42.85 16.00
CA ALA A 81 20.57 -43.06 14.90
C ALA A 81 21.27 -43.34 13.56
N TRP A 82 20.55 -43.96 12.63
CA TRP A 82 20.99 -44.07 11.23
C TRP A 82 20.53 -42.83 10.46
N MET A 83 21.48 -42.06 9.96
CA MET A 83 21.28 -40.86 9.15
C MET A 83 21.56 -41.15 7.68
N PHE A 84 21.00 -40.37 6.76
CA PHE A 84 21.32 -40.43 5.33
C PHE A 84 22.45 -39.45 5.00
N LEU A 85 23.44 -39.84 4.19
CA LEU A 85 24.63 -39.01 3.95
C LEU A 85 24.52 -38.12 2.70
N LEU A 86 23.72 -38.51 1.71
CA LEU A 86 23.57 -37.77 0.44
C LEU A 86 22.15 -37.96 -0.08
N THR A 87 21.37 -36.88 -0.08
CA THR A 87 20.32 -36.68 -1.08
C THR A 87 20.64 -35.35 -1.78
N ASN A 88 20.16 -35.14 -3.01
CA ASN A 88 20.23 -33.84 -3.67
C ASN A 88 19.39 -32.75 -2.98
N ASP A 89 18.75 -33.08 -1.86
CA ASP A 89 17.96 -32.17 -1.05
C ASP A 89 18.65 -31.99 0.30
N TYR A 90 19.22 -30.81 0.54
CA TYR A 90 19.52 -30.33 1.90
C TYR A 90 18.26 -30.22 2.80
N TRP A 91 17.12 -30.78 2.38
CA TRP A 91 15.78 -30.59 2.91
C TRP A 91 14.95 -31.88 2.76
N VAL A 92 15.29 -32.93 3.52
CA VAL A 92 14.64 -34.25 3.40
C VAL A 92 13.39 -34.38 4.29
N GLY A 93 12.23 -34.53 3.65
CA GLY A 93 11.20 -35.54 3.98
C GLY A 93 10.27 -35.37 5.19
N GLY A 94 9.00 -35.08 4.92
CA GLY A 94 7.86 -35.63 5.68
C GLY A 94 6.79 -34.64 6.14
N GLY A 95 5.82 -34.32 5.29
CA GLY A 95 4.58 -33.63 5.66
C GLY A 95 4.60 -32.11 5.54
N SER A 96 3.40 -31.51 5.62
CA SER A 96 3.14 -30.06 5.62
C SER A 96 4.05 -29.33 6.62
N GLY A 97 5.19 -28.82 6.16
CA GLY A 97 6.13 -28.14 7.06
C GLY A 97 7.55 -27.85 6.55
N TRP A 98 7.97 -28.30 5.37
CA TRP A 98 9.37 -28.19 4.93
C TRP A 98 9.53 -27.50 3.56
N MET A 99 10.72 -26.92 3.31
CA MET A 99 11.11 -26.12 2.15
C MET A 99 11.48 -27.02 0.94
N PHE A 100 10.87 -26.83 -0.23
CA PHE A 100 11.26 -27.46 -1.51
C PHE A 100 12.17 -26.53 -2.31
N ASN A 101 13.23 -27.03 -2.95
CA ASN A 101 13.87 -26.33 -4.08
C ASN A 101 13.51 -27.09 -5.38
N ILE A 102 12.66 -26.49 -6.21
CA ILE A 102 12.37 -27.00 -7.55
C ILE A 102 12.70 -25.87 -8.52
N GLY A 103 13.78 -26.04 -9.30
CA GLY A 103 14.21 -25.02 -10.26
C GLY A 103 14.56 -23.67 -9.61
N ASP A 104 15.23 -23.68 -8.45
CA ASP A 104 15.63 -22.52 -7.63
C ASP A 104 14.50 -21.81 -6.85
N ASN A 105 13.26 -22.28 -6.92
CA ASN A 105 12.15 -21.75 -6.14
C ASN A 105 12.04 -22.45 -4.78
N ILE A 106 11.85 -21.67 -3.71
CA ILE A 106 11.64 -22.15 -2.34
C ILE A 106 10.14 -22.26 -2.07
N GLY A 107 9.62 -23.47 -1.87
CA GLY A 107 8.22 -23.71 -1.46
C GLY A 107 8.10 -24.13 0.01
N ILE A 108 7.35 -23.41 0.85
CA ILE A 108 7.07 -23.79 2.25
C ILE A 108 5.61 -24.24 2.33
N ASN A 109 5.40 -25.55 2.56
CA ASN A 109 4.07 -26.17 2.53
C ASN A 109 3.31 -25.98 1.18
N THR A 110 4.06 -25.73 0.11
CA THR A 110 3.56 -25.63 -1.27
C THR A 110 4.30 -26.64 -2.14
N ALA A 111 3.59 -27.62 -2.71
CA ALA A 111 4.14 -28.48 -3.75
C ALA A 111 4.09 -27.74 -5.09
N GLY A 112 5.23 -27.62 -5.78
CA GLY A 112 5.32 -26.86 -7.03
C GLY A 112 5.25 -25.35 -6.84
N PRO A 113 6.20 -24.74 -6.10
CA PRO A 113 6.23 -23.29 -5.90
C PRO A 113 6.28 -22.55 -7.25
N ILE A 114 5.32 -21.64 -7.47
CA ILE A 114 5.21 -20.88 -8.72
C ILE A 114 5.95 -19.54 -8.69
N GLU A 115 6.40 -19.12 -7.52
CA GLU A 115 7.24 -17.95 -7.28
C GLU A 115 8.55 -18.36 -6.60
N ARG A 116 9.55 -17.48 -6.62
CA ARG A 116 10.87 -17.75 -6.00
C ARG A 116 10.77 -18.12 -4.51
N LEU A 117 9.81 -17.53 -3.82
CA LEU A 117 9.42 -17.92 -2.47
C LEU A 117 7.90 -18.04 -2.44
N ASP A 118 7.40 -19.24 -2.25
CA ASP A 118 5.97 -19.57 -2.18
C ASP A 118 5.67 -20.17 -0.81
N VAL A 119 4.82 -19.51 -0.03
CA VAL A 119 4.51 -19.92 1.34
C VAL A 119 3.01 -20.11 1.47
N ASN A 120 2.58 -21.35 1.66
CA ASN A 120 1.20 -21.66 2.03
C ASN A 120 1.02 -21.56 3.55
N GLY A 121 0.89 -20.32 4.04
CA GLY A 121 0.72 -20.00 5.44
C GLY A 121 1.15 -18.56 5.78
N ASN A 122 1.26 -18.28 7.08
CA ASN A 122 1.71 -16.97 7.57
C ASN A 122 3.23 -16.85 7.52
N ILE A 123 3.73 -15.65 7.20
CA ILE A 123 5.16 -15.31 7.30
C ILE A 123 5.36 -14.42 8.52
N ARG A 124 6.23 -14.84 9.46
CA ARG A 124 6.69 -14.02 10.59
C ARG A 124 8.13 -13.59 10.35
N THR A 125 8.38 -12.29 10.37
CA THR A 125 9.74 -11.73 10.40
C THR A 125 9.98 -11.02 11.74
N THR A 126 11.20 -11.11 12.27
CA THR A 126 11.62 -10.39 13.49
C THR A 126 12.47 -9.16 13.18
N GLY A 127 12.75 -8.91 11.90
CA GLY A 127 13.40 -7.72 11.38
C GLY A 127 12.64 -7.15 10.18
N SER A 128 13.20 -6.09 9.58
CA SER A 128 12.64 -5.42 8.42
C SER A 128 12.61 -6.32 7.19
N VAL A 129 11.58 -6.15 6.35
CA VAL A 129 11.54 -6.69 4.99
C VAL A 129 11.90 -5.55 4.05
N ASN A 130 13.08 -5.61 3.43
CA ASN A 130 13.51 -4.61 2.44
C ASN A 130 13.13 -5.10 1.04
N ILE A 131 12.44 -4.25 0.28
CA ILE A 131 12.13 -4.48 -1.13
C ILE A 131 12.80 -3.37 -1.93
N ASP A 132 13.94 -3.69 -2.54
CA ASP A 132 14.76 -2.73 -3.29
C ASP A 132 14.47 -2.85 -4.79
N ASN A 133 13.46 -2.13 -5.24
CA ASN A 133 13.04 -2.05 -6.64
C ASN A 133 12.41 -0.68 -6.91
N THR A 134 12.74 -0.07 -8.05
CA THR A 134 12.27 1.28 -8.43
C THR A 134 10.74 1.40 -8.55
N SER A 135 10.05 0.30 -8.76
CA SER A 135 8.59 0.20 -8.85
C SER A 135 8.05 -0.94 -7.98
N ALA A 136 8.66 -1.14 -6.80
CA ALA A 136 8.29 -2.20 -5.87
C ALA A 136 6.78 -2.26 -5.60
N ILE A 137 6.22 -3.47 -5.57
CA ILE A 137 4.82 -3.74 -5.27
C ILE A 137 4.70 -4.87 -4.26
N LEU A 138 3.93 -4.64 -3.19
CA LEU A 138 3.30 -5.70 -2.42
C LEU A 138 1.92 -5.95 -3.01
N GLN A 139 1.79 -7.04 -3.76
CA GLN A 139 0.58 -7.39 -4.49
C GLN A 139 -0.34 -8.26 -3.61
N PHE A 140 -1.60 -7.87 -3.46
CA PHE A 140 -2.65 -8.68 -2.85
C PHE A 140 -3.48 -9.35 -3.94
N LYS A 141 -3.66 -10.67 -3.83
CA LYS A 141 -4.37 -11.48 -4.81
C LYS A 141 -5.52 -12.23 -4.15
N SER A 142 -6.62 -12.42 -4.88
CA SER A 142 -7.73 -13.29 -4.50
C SER A 142 -7.95 -14.33 -5.60
N GLY A 143 -7.91 -15.62 -5.27
CA GLY A 143 -8.07 -16.69 -6.26
C GLY A 143 -7.06 -16.65 -7.41
N GLY A 144 -5.85 -16.13 -7.19
CA GLY A 144 -4.82 -15.97 -8.22
C GLY A 144 -4.94 -14.70 -9.06
N VAL A 145 -5.98 -13.89 -8.86
CA VAL A 145 -6.21 -12.60 -9.55
C VAL A 145 -5.67 -11.44 -8.72
N ASN A 146 -5.00 -10.49 -9.36
CA ASN A 146 -4.52 -9.26 -8.71
C ASN A 146 -5.70 -8.36 -8.33
N THR A 147 -5.87 -8.05 -7.04
CA THR A 147 -7.04 -7.31 -6.53
C THR A 147 -6.68 -5.94 -5.99
N GLY A 148 -5.60 -5.83 -5.21
CA GLY A 148 -5.09 -4.56 -4.71
C GLY A 148 -3.61 -4.60 -4.37
N PHE A 149 -3.04 -3.47 -3.97
CA PHE A 149 -1.60 -3.35 -3.79
C PHE A 149 -1.17 -2.26 -2.81
N VAL A 150 0.08 -2.38 -2.35
CA VAL A 150 0.91 -1.26 -1.89
C VAL A 150 2.07 -1.12 -2.87
N GLN A 151 2.31 0.06 -3.46
CA GLN A 151 3.24 0.21 -4.57
C GLN A 151 4.06 1.51 -4.48
N LEU A 152 5.34 1.47 -4.86
CA LEU A 152 6.14 2.67 -5.13
C LEU A 152 5.88 3.20 -6.55
N SER A 153 5.74 4.52 -6.69
CA SER A 153 5.68 5.17 -8.00
C SER A 153 6.37 6.53 -7.98
N GLY A 154 7.57 6.56 -8.54
CA GLY A 154 8.51 7.66 -8.29
C GLY A 154 8.76 7.76 -6.79
N ASP A 155 8.65 8.96 -6.25
CA ASP A 155 8.82 9.22 -4.81
C ASP A 155 7.56 8.92 -3.97
N ASN A 156 6.46 8.48 -4.60
CA ASN A 156 5.18 8.28 -3.92
C ASN A 156 4.98 6.83 -3.48
N LEU A 157 4.38 6.65 -2.30
CA LEU A 157 3.73 5.41 -1.90
C LEU A 157 2.26 5.43 -2.33
N ARG A 158 1.81 4.38 -3.01
CA ARG A 158 0.44 4.19 -3.46
C ARG A 158 -0.20 3.01 -2.75
N LEU A 159 -1.49 3.13 -2.50
CA LEU A 159 -2.38 2.11 -1.95
C LEU A 159 -3.62 2.11 -2.85
N GLY A 160 -4.03 0.97 -3.39
CA GLY A 160 -5.10 0.96 -4.39
C GLY A 160 -5.54 -0.41 -4.86
N THR A 161 -6.52 -0.42 -5.76
CA THR A 161 -6.98 -1.60 -6.48
C THR A 161 -6.30 -1.68 -7.85
N ASN A 162 -6.07 -2.91 -8.35
CA ASN A 162 -5.48 -3.10 -9.67
C ASN A 162 -6.46 -2.65 -10.77
N SER A 163 -5.96 -2.22 -11.94
CA SER A 163 -6.81 -1.73 -13.04
C SER A 163 -7.84 -2.73 -13.57
N GLY A 164 -7.64 -4.04 -13.33
CA GLY A 164 -8.61 -5.08 -13.66
C GLY A 164 -9.72 -5.27 -12.61
N ASN A 165 -9.62 -4.60 -11.45
CA ASN A 165 -10.61 -4.65 -10.38
C ASN A 165 -11.59 -3.48 -10.54
N THR A 166 -12.58 -3.65 -11.40
CA THR A 166 -13.50 -2.58 -11.82
C THR A 166 -14.69 -2.36 -10.88
N THR A 167 -14.73 -3.05 -9.74
CA THR A 167 -15.84 -2.96 -8.78
C THR A 167 -15.35 -2.91 -7.33
N GLY A 168 -14.04 -2.87 -7.11
CA GLY A 168 -13.44 -2.99 -5.79
C GLY A 168 -13.01 -1.64 -5.25
N ASP A 169 -13.26 -1.46 -3.96
CA ASP A 169 -12.95 -0.23 -3.23
C ASP A 169 -11.63 -0.35 -2.46
N VAL A 170 -11.04 0.80 -2.12
CA VAL A 170 -10.12 0.91 -1.00
C VAL A 170 -10.93 1.26 0.25
N VAL A 171 -10.88 0.39 1.27
CA VAL A 171 -11.71 0.53 2.47
C VAL A 171 -10.85 0.64 3.72
N PHE A 172 -11.15 1.64 4.55
CA PHE A 172 -10.58 1.78 5.89
C PHE A 172 -11.59 1.28 6.92
N ARG A 173 -11.28 0.12 7.51
CA ARG A 173 -12.07 -0.55 8.55
C ARG A 173 -11.54 -0.25 9.94
N MET A 174 -12.44 0.10 10.86
CA MET A 174 -12.13 0.35 12.27
C MET A 174 -13.05 -0.47 13.17
N ASN A 175 -12.48 -1.22 14.11
CA ASN A 175 -13.22 -2.06 15.08
C ASN A 175 -14.32 -2.94 14.42
N GLY A 176 -14.00 -3.56 13.28
CA GLY A 176 -14.91 -4.44 12.55
C GLY A 176 -15.93 -3.73 11.63
N THR A 177 -15.96 -2.40 11.59
CA THR A 177 -16.88 -1.62 10.73
C THR A 177 -16.11 -0.81 9.69
N ASP A 178 -16.58 -0.81 8.45
CA ASP A 178 -16.02 0.01 7.38
C ASP A 178 -16.44 1.48 7.55
N ARG A 179 -15.47 2.40 7.44
CA ARG A 179 -15.68 3.81 7.77
C ARG A 179 -15.40 4.75 6.62
N ILE A 180 -14.36 4.48 5.84
CA ILE A 180 -13.99 5.29 4.69
C ILE A 180 -13.89 4.36 3.49
N PHE A 181 -14.51 4.76 2.39
CA PHE A 181 -14.53 4.04 1.13
C PHE A 181 -13.97 4.96 0.05
N VAL A 182 -13.11 4.43 -0.81
CA VAL A 182 -12.76 5.06 -2.09
C VAL A 182 -13.12 4.06 -3.17
N ASP A 183 -14.15 4.38 -3.94
CA ASP A 183 -14.72 3.46 -4.92
C ASP A 183 -13.94 3.42 -6.24
N GLU A 184 -14.41 2.61 -7.20
CA GLU A 184 -13.77 2.42 -8.50
C GLU A 184 -13.73 3.70 -9.36
N LEU A 185 -14.61 4.67 -9.07
CA LEU A 185 -14.68 5.97 -9.74
C LEU A 185 -13.84 7.04 -9.02
N GLY A 186 -13.19 6.68 -7.90
CA GLY A 186 -12.39 7.58 -7.08
C GLY A 186 -13.23 8.53 -6.21
N ARG A 187 -14.49 8.19 -5.93
CA ARG A 187 -15.36 8.93 -5.01
C ARG A 187 -15.07 8.47 -3.58
N VAL A 188 -15.09 9.40 -2.63
CA VAL A 188 -14.82 9.15 -1.22
C VAL A 188 -16.13 9.14 -0.42
N GLY A 189 -16.44 8.03 0.22
CA GLY A 189 -17.55 7.89 1.15
C GLY A 189 -17.07 7.88 2.61
N LEU A 190 -17.69 8.68 3.49
CA LEU A 190 -17.51 8.63 4.94
C LEU A 190 -18.79 8.04 5.56
N ASN A 191 -18.69 6.83 6.13
CA ASN A 191 -19.80 5.98 6.55
C ASN A 191 -20.85 5.71 5.43
N GLU A 192 -20.40 5.74 4.19
CA GLU A 192 -21.20 5.51 2.99
C GLU A 192 -20.41 4.63 2.02
N SER A 193 -20.91 3.45 1.70
CA SER A 193 -20.23 2.50 0.81
C SER A 193 -20.55 2.71 -0.67
N ASN A 194 -21.59 3.48 -1.01
CA ASN A 194 -21.91 3.84 -2.39
C ASN A 194 -22.08 5.37 -2.52
N PRO A 195 -20.97 6.12 -2.49
CA PRO A 195 -21.02 7.58 -2.49
C PRO A 195 -21.65 8.12 -3.79
N ALA A 196 -22.73 8.89 -3.69
CA ALA A 196 -23.40 9.46 -4.87
C ALA A 196 -22.65 10.66 -5.50
N SER A 197 -21.66 11.20 -4.79
CA SER A 197 -20.86 12.36 -5.17
C SER A 197 -19.37 12.08 -4.90
N ARG A 198 -18.47 12.97 -5.37
CA ARG A 198 -17.02 12.81 -5.15
C ARG A 198 -16.62 12.71 -3.68
N LEU A 199 -17.34 13.39 -2.79
CA LEU A 199 -17.22 13.27 -1.35
C LEU A 199 -18.65 13.18 -0.79
N HIS A 200 -19.02 12.04 -0.23
CA HIS A 200 -20.31 11.82 0.41
C HIS A 200 -20.10 11.50 1.88
N VAL A 201 -20.62 12.35 2.76
CA VAL A 201 -20.62 12.13 4.21
C VAL A 201 -22.01 11.71 4.63
N ASN A 202 -22.17 10.47 5.10
CA ASN A 202 -23.40 10.03 5.74
C ASN A 202 -23.34 10.36 7.23
N GLY A 203 -23.81 11.56 7.56
CA GLY A 203 -23.76 12.15 8.90
C GLY A 203 -23.30 13.61 8.87
N ASP A 204 -22.93 14.13 10.03
CA ASP A 204 -22.51 15.52 10.17
C ASP A 204 -21.05 15.72 9.77
N ALA A 205 -20.77 16.85 9.10
CA ALA A 205 -19.42 17.33 8.83
C ALA A 205 -19.17 18.61 9.64
N ASN A 206 -18.21 18.56 10.57
CA ASN A 206 -17.75 19.75 11.29
C ASN A 206 -16.47 20.30 10.64
N ILE A 207 -16.55 21.52 10.09
CA ILE A 207 -15.42 22.20 9.43
C ILE A 207 -15.05 23.41 10.28
N THR A 208 -13.87 23.37 10.89
CA THR A 208 -13.39 24.43 11.82
C THR A 208 -12.69 25.58 11.11
N GLY A 209 -12.39 25.42 9.82
CA GLY A 209 -11.88 26.48 8.95
C GLY A 209 -12.93 26.95 7.93
N ASP A 210 -12.49 27.73 6.94
CA ASP A 210 -13.38 28.24 5.90
C ASP A 210 -13.76 27.16 4.88
N ILE A 211 -15.00 27.21 4.40
CA ILE A 211 -15.44 26.46 3.23
C ILE A 211 -15.23 27.34 2.00
N SER A 212 -14.23 27.01 1.19
CA SER A 212 -13.98 27.68 -0.10
C SER A 212 -14.63 26.91 -1.24
N LEU A 213 -15.54 27.56 -1.96
CA LEU A 213 -16.22 27.00 -3.12
C LEU A 213 -15.72 27.68 -4.40
N SER A 214 -15.23 26.91 -5.37
CA SER A 214 -14.78 27.40 -6.68
C SER A 214 -15.84 27.19 -7.77
N ASN A 215 -15.73 27.91 -8.90
CA ASN A 215 -16.57 27.72 -10.10
C ASN A 215 -18.09 27.83 -9.84
N ASN A 216 -18.50 28.87 -9.11
CA ASN A 216 -19.89 29.10 -8.68
C ASN A 216 -20.45 27.98 -7.78
N GLY A 217 -19.61 27.37 -6.93
CA GLY A 217 -20.08 26.30 -6.04
C GLY A 217 -21.25 26.76 -5.15
N GLU A 218 -22.21 25.85 -4.99
CA GLU A 218 -23.47 26.11 -4.29
C GLU A 218 -23.54 25.33 -2.98
N VAL A 219 -24.29 25.85 -2.01
CA VAL A 219 -24.64 25.13 -0.78
C VAL A 219 -26.14 24.93 -0.77
N GLN A 220 -26.58 23.68 -0.82
CA GLN A 220 -27.99 23.33 -0.93
C GLN A 220 -28.41 22.43 0.23
N SER A 221 -29.72 22.36 0.45
CA SER A 221 -30.37 21.38 1.33
C SER A 221 -31.53 20.72 0.58
N SER A 222 -32.07 19.62 1.11
CA SER A 222 -33.27 19.00 0.52
C SER A 222 -34.47 19.96 0.45
N ALA A 223 -34.57 20.90 1.39
CA ALA A 223 -35.64 21.90 1.43
C ALA A 223 -35.44 23.02 0.40
N THR A 224 -34.18 23.37 0.08
CA THR A 224 -33.88 24.37 -0.95
C THR A 224 -33.77 23.78 -2.34
N GLY A 225 -33.79 22.45 -2.51
CA GLY A 225 -33.69 21.83 -3.83
C GLY A 225 -32.42 22.28 -4.55
N SER A 226 -32.57 22.76 -5.79
CA SER A 226 -31.46 23.27 -6.61
C SER A 226 -31.03 24.70 -6.28
N TYR A 227 -31.57 25.32 -5.22
CA TYR A 227 -31.27 26.70 -4.86
C TYR A 227 -30.12 26.80 -3.84
N SER A 228 -29.16 27.69 -4.13
CA SER A 228 -28.02 27.97 -3.24
C SER A 228 -28.42 28.81 -2.03
N LEU A 229 -27.91 28.43 -0.86
CA LEU A 229 -28.01 29.17 0.40
C LEU A 229 -27.01 30.34 0.49
N ILE A 230 -26.03 30.39 -0.41
CA ILE A 230 -25.04 31.46 -0.46
C ILE A 230 -25.57 32.59 -1.37
N PRO A 231 -25.61 33.85 -0.92
CA PRO A 231 -26.03 34.97 -1.76
C PRO A 231 -25.03 35.26 -2.87
N LEU A 232 -25.51 35.80 -4.00
CA LEU A 232 -24.66 36.31 -5.09
C LEU A 232 -23.79 37.46 -4.60
N CYS A 233 -24.38 38.36 -3.82
CA CYS A 233 -23.69 39.46 -3.15
C CYS A 233 -24.56 39.99 -2.01
N TYR A 234 -23.93 40.75 -1.12
CA TYR A 234 -24.63 41.59 -0.15
C TYR A 234 -23.87 42.89 0.02
N GLY A 235 -24.57 43.93 0.42
CA GLY A 235 -23.93 45.22 0.66
C GLY A 235 -24.76 46.18 1.47
N THR A 236 -24.09 47.19 1.99
CA THR A 236 -24.69 48.36 2.65
C THR A 236 -24.25 49.60 1.91
N VAL A 237 -25.22 50.37 1.45
CA VAL A 237 -25.04 51.53 0.56
C VAL A 237 -25.52 52.78 1.28
N ASP A 238 -24.71 53.83 1.27
CA ASP A 238 -25.07 55.13 1.85
C ASP A 238 -25.96 55.96 0.92
N THR A 239 -26.50 57.05 1.44
CA THR A 239 -27.42 57.99 0.78
C THR A 239 -26.90 58.56 -0.54
N ASP A 240 -25.58 58.62 -0.72
CA ASP A 240 -24.92 59.11 -1.93
C ASP A 240 -24.56 58.00 -2.94
N GLY A 241 -24.84 56.73 -2.61
CA GLY A 241 -24.47 55.57 -3.42
C GLY A 241 -23.11 54.97 -3.07
N THR A 242 -22.41 55.48 -2.06
CA THR A 242 -21.14 54.91 -1.60
C THR A 242 -21.35 53.54 -0.97
N ILE A 243 -20.53 52.55 -1.34
CA ILE A 243 -20.52 51.22 -0.73
C ILE A 243 -19.81 51.31 0.62
N MET A 244 -20.55 51.11 1.71
CA MET A 244 -19.99 51.13 3.07
C MET A 244 -19.41 49.78 3.48
N SER A 245 -20.06 48.69 3.07
CA SER A 245 -19.62 47.31 3.33
C SER A 245 -20.30 46.35 2.36
N GLY A 246 -19.73 45.15 2.17
CA GLY A 246 -20.32 44.13 1.31
C GLY A 246 -19.30 43.24 0.62
N THR A 247 -19.79 42.38 -0.27
CA THR A 247 -18.93 41.62 -1.17
C THR A 247 -18.34 42.53 -2.26
N PRO A 248 -17.14 42.25 -2.79
CA PRO A 248 -16.47 43.15 -3.74
C PRO A 248 -17.00 43.04 -5.17
N ASN A 249 -17.95 42.12 -5.42
CA ASN A 249 -18.39 41.74 -6.75
C ASN A 249 -19.60 42.53 -7.26
N PHE A 250 -20.01 43.64 -6.64
CA PHE A 250 -21.09 44.49 -7.17
C PHE A 250 -20.66 45.94 -7.31
N THR A 251 -21.37 46.70 -8.14
CA THR A 251 -21.18 48.15 -8.27
C THR A 251 -22.48 48.89 -7.96
N VAL A 252 -22.35 50.15 -7.54
CA VAL A 252 -23.49 51.02 -7.22
C VAL A 252 -23.39 52.30 -8.05
N THR A 253 -24.52 52.74 -8.60
CA THR A 253 -24.64 54.02 -9.31
C THR A 253 -25.88 54.75 -8.79
N LYS A 254 -25.70 55.97 -8.27
CA LYS A 254 -26.83 56.85 -7.95
C LYS A 254 -27.36 57.50 -9.21
N LEU A 255 -28.63 57.27 -9.50
CA LEU A 255 -29.31 57.79 -10.69
C LEU A 255 -30.04 59.11 -10.42
N GLY A 256 -30.49 59.29 -9.18
CA GLY A 256 -31.17 60.48 -8.71
C GLY A 256 -31.50 60.40 -7.22
N THR A 257 -32.23 61.38 -6.71
CA THR A 257 -32.75 61.32 -5.34
C THR A 257 -33.61 60.08 -5.18
N GLY A 258 -33.29 59.24 -4.20
CA GLY A 258 -34.00 58.01 -3.88
C GLY A 258 -33.97 56.94 -4.98
N ASP A 259 -33.09 57.04 -5.98
CA ASP A 259 -32.98 56.09 -7.08
C ASP A 259 -31.54 55.61 -7.26
N ILE A 260 -31.32 54.32 -7.00
CA ILE A 260 -30.01 53.68 -6.99
C ILE A 260 -30.04 52.44 -7.89
N ARG A 261 -29.02 52.28 -8.73
CA ARG A 261 -28.78 51.05 -9.50
C ARG A 261 -27.64 50.26 -8.90
N ILE A 262 -27.82 48.95 -8.79
CA ILE A 262 -26.81 47.99 -8.35
C ILE A 262 -26.61 46.97 -9.47
N GLU A 263 -25.36 46.81 -9.89
CA GLU A 263 -24.98 45.82 -10.91
C GLU A 263 -24.30 44.64 -10.22
N VAL A 264 -24.85 43.45 -10.42
CA VAL A 264 -24.40 42.20 -9.78
C VAL A 264 -24.09 41.18 -10.87
N PRO A 265 -22.83 40.78 -11.07
CA PRO A 265 -22.46 39.69 -11.95
C PRO A 265 -23.22 38.42 -11.56
N GLY A 266 -23.87 37.81 -12.56
CA GLY A 266 -24.69 36.61 -12.35
C GLY A 266 -26.14 36.89 -11.96
N SER A 267 -26.58 38.16 -11.87
CA SER A 267 -28.01 38.46 -11.75
C SER A 267 -28.78 37.97 -12.98
N SER A 268 -29.99 37.50 -12.74
CA SER A 268 -30.91 36.95 -13.73
C SER A 268 -32.33 37.46 -13.46
N ASN A 269 -33.28 37.10 -14.33
CA ASN A 269 -34.71 37.35 -14.08
C ASN A 269 -35.26 36.58 -12.86
N SER A 270 -34.51 35.60 -12.35
CA SER A 270 -34.83 34.81 -11.17
C SER A 270 -34.15 35.35 -9.90
N THR A 271 -33.36 36.43 -9.99
CA THR A 271 -32.70 37.03 -8.84
C THR A 271 -33.73 37.61 -7.86
N THR A 272 -33.59 37.26 -6.59
CA THR A 272 -34.40 37.81 -5.50
C THR A 272 -33.55 38.73 -4.66
N VAL A 273 -34.07 39.93 -4.37
CA VAL A 273 -33.37 40.94 -3.57
C VAL A 273 -34.16 41.22 -2.32
N LEU A 274 -33.52 41.04 -1.18
CA LEU A 274 -34.00 41.52 0.11
C LEU A 274 -33.33 42.87 0.36
N VAL A 275 -34.12 43.92 0.60
CA VAL A 275 -33.61 45.27 0.86
C VAL A 275 -34.28 45.87 2.09
N THR A 276 -33.51 46.59 2.89
CA THR A 276 -34.01 47.29 4.08
C THR A 276 -33.33 48.65 4.25
N CYS A 277 -34.11 49.69 4.55
CA CYS A 277 -33.57 51.00 4.87
C CYS A 277 -33.01 51.02 6.30
N ILE A 278 -31.89 51.72 6.48
CA ILE A 278 -31.22 51.89 7.77
C ILE A 278 -31.72 53.15 8.50
N THR A 279 -32.48 54.01 7.78
CA THR A 279 -33.04 55.26 8.33
C THR A 279 -34.51 55.09 8.71
N ALA A 280 -34.91 55.63 9.87
CA ALA A 280 -36.30 55.64 10.32
C ALA A 280 -37.23 56.32 9.29
N GLN A 281 -38.44 55.77 9.13
CA GLN A 281 -39.48 56.27 8.21
C GLN A 281 -39.11 56.26 6.72
N ARG A 282 -38.15 55.42 6.30
CA ARG A 282 -37.82 55.18 4.89
C ARG A 282 -38.09 53.71 4.54
N ILE A 283 -38.56 53.47 3.33
CA ILE A 283 -38.75 52.13 2.76
C ILE A 283 -38.01 52.10 1.43
N ALA A 284 -37.33 50.99 1.17
CA ALA A 284 -36.71 50.69 -0.10
C ALA A 284 -37.49 49.56 -0.77
N SER A 285 -37.72 49.66 -2.07
CA SER A 285 -38.16 48.56 -2.91
C SER A 285 -37.08 48.24 -3.94
N ALA A 286 -36.89 46.95 -4.19
CA ALA A 286 -35.99 46.48 -5.23
C ALA A 286 -36.81 45.98 -6.42
N SER A 287 -36.37 46.33 -7.63
CA SER A 287 -36.88 45.73 -8.87
C SER A 287 -35.72 45.34 -9.78
N LEU A 288 -35.93 44.32 -10.62
CA LEU A 288 -34.98 43.96 -11.67
C LEU A 288 -35.42 44.62 -12.97
N ALA A 289 -34.52 45.31 -13.66
CA ALA A 289 -34.84 45.91 -14.94
C ALA A 289 -33.63 45.98 -15.89
N GLY A 290 -33.94 46.14 -17.18
CA GLY A 290 -32.96 46.28 -18.26
C GLY A 290 -32.34 44.95 -18.72
N PRO A 291 -31.48 44.99 -19.75
CA PRO A 291 -30.96 43.81 -20.43
C PRO A 291 -30.02 42.94 -19.58
N ASN A 292 -29.42 43.52 -18.54
CA ASN A 292 -28.49 42.84 -17.64
C ASN A 292 -29.13 42.44 -16.30
N ASN A 293 -30.45 42.58 -16.15
CA ASN A 293 -31.16 42.36 -14.88
C ASN A 293 -30.48 43.11 -13.71
N ASN A 294 -30.19 44.38 -13.92
CA ASN A 294 -29.65 45.24 -12.87
C ASN A 294 -30.72 45.44 -11.80
N ILE A 295 -30.30 45.56 -10.55
CA ILE A 295 -31.19 45.80 -9.42
C ILE A 295 -31.37 47.32 -9.29
N TYR A 296 -32.61 47.79 -9.34
CA TYR A 296 -32.98 49.18 -9.10
C TYR A 296 -33.66 49.30 -7.74
N ILE A 297 -33.12 50.17 -6.90
CA ILE A 297 -33.62 50.46 -5.57
C ILE A 297 -34.30 51.83 -5.59
N ALA A 298 -35.60 51.85 -5.29
CA ALA A 298 -36.35 53.07 -5.08
C ALA A 298 -36.60 53.29 -3.59
N VAL A 299 -36.21 54.46 -3.07
CA VAL A 299 -36.35 54.84 -1.67
C VAL A 299 -37.40 55.93 -1.52
N ILE A 300 -38.40 55.66 -0.67
CA ILE A 300 -39.49 56.58 -0.37
C ILE A 300 -39.66 56.77 1.14
N ASN A 301 -40.24 57.90 1.51
CA ASN A 301 -40.70 58.12 2.87
C ASN A 301 -41.94 57.26 3.16
N ALA A 302 -41.91 56.50 4.24
CA ALA A 302 -42.97 55.56 4.63
C ALA A 302 -44.31 56.25 4.96
N LEU A 303 -44.27 57.52 5.38
CA LEU A 303 -45.46 58.27 5.81
C LEU A 303 -46.02 59.16 4.71
N THR A 304 -45.15 59.72 3.87
CA THR A 304 -45.54 60.73 2.87
C THR A 304 -45.47 60.22 1.43
N GLY A 305 -44.87 59.06 1.18
CA GLY A 305 -44.63 58.53 -0.17
C GLY A 305 -43.62 59.34 -1.00
N SER A 306 -43.03 60.40 -0.42
CA SER A 306 -42.06 61.24 -1.12
C SER A 306 -40.75 60.51 -1.38
N ILE A 307 -40.22 60.65 -2.58
CA ILE A 307 -38.90 60.13 -2.95
C ILE A 307 -37.84 60.83 -2.10
N GLY A 308 -36.87 60.08 -1.59
CA GLY A 308 -35.77 60.67 -0.82
C GLY A 308 -34.66 59.67 -0.59
N ASP A 309 -33.45 60.18 -0.38
CA ASP A 309 -32.29 59.34 -0.12
C ASP A 309 -32.38 58.71 1.29
N ALA A 310 -31.94 57.46 1.39
CA ALA A 310 -31.68 56.77 2.64
C ALA A 310 -30.58 55.74 2.42
N ALA A 311 -29.75 55.51 3.43
CA ALA A 311 -28.86 54.36 3.43
C ALA A 311 -29.69 53.07 3.55
N PHE A 312 -29.26 52.00 2.88
CA PHE A 312 -29.93 50.70 2.89
C PHE A 312 -28.93 49.54 2.88
N SER A 313 -29.36 48.39 3.38
CA SER A 313 -28.66 47.11 3.20
C SER A 313 -29.46 46.22 2.27
N PHE A 314 -28.77 45.44 1.46
CA PHE A 314 -29.39 44.46 0.58
C PHE A 314 -28.62 43.15 0.54
N VAL A 315 -29.36 42.08 0.20
CA VAL A 315 -28.80 40.76 -0.12
C VAL A 315 -29.47 40.27 -1.39
N ALA A 316 -28.68 39.86 -2.37
CA ALA A 316 -29.17 39.31 -3.63
C ALA A 316 -28.90 37.80 -3.70
N TYR A 317 -29.93 37.01 -3.96
CA TYR A 317 -29.86 35.57 -4.20
C TYR A 317 -30.24 35.28 -5.64
N ASN A 318 -29.65 34.25 -6.24
CA ASN A 318 -30.21 33.68 -7.46
C ASN A 318 -31.20 32.58 -7.05
N GLN A 319 -32.38 32.58 -7.67
CA GLN A 319 -33.19 31.36 -7.78
C GLN A 319 -32.70 30.59 -9.01
#